data_AF-A0AA92S9E7-F1
#
_entry.id   AF-A0AA92S9E7-F1
#
_cell.length_a   1.000
_cell.length_b   1.000
_cell.length_c   1.000
_cell.angle_alpha   90.00
_cell.angle_beta   90.00
_cell.angle_gamma   90.00
#
_symmetry.space_group_name_H-M   'P 1'
#
loop_
_entity.id
_entity.type
_entity.pdbx_description
1 polymer ?
#
loop_
_entity_poly.entity_id
_entity_poly.type
_entity_poly.pdbx_seq_one_letter_code
_entity_poly.pdbx_strand_id
1 'polypeptide(L)'
;MNDLLHHFLIRVKEERGATMITVLFFLFCLGSLLSILLFLEQTDYLKMKMQHTADLITKGSRAAGKWEYVDSNGDKQIRLFATTEEADRRDADIIRGAREEAEILWRLNRSNLEGTSDEVSVTHQKGERPYLYLQGIYHLEVKVEKNIPVFWDELFVKMNRVSQSGVYE
;
A
#
# COMPACT_ATOMS: atom_id res chain seq x y z
N MET A 1 39.49 -58.58 17.03
CA MET A 1 38.02 -58.32 17.09
C MET A 1 37.69 -56.96 17.69
N ASN A 2 38.47 -56.44 18.67
CA ASN A 2 38.25 -55.10 19.24
C ASN A 2 38.52 -53.92 18.28
N ASP A 3 39.50 -54.05 17.38
CA ASP A 3 39.93 -52.94 16.52
C ASP A 3 38.89 -52.56 15.45
N LEU A 4 38.19 -53.56 14.92
CA LEU A 4 37.12 -53.41 13.93
C LEU A 4 35.87 -52.76 14.53
N LEU A 5 35.52 -53.14 15.77
CA LEU A 5 34.44 -52.52 16.54
C LEU A 5 34.77 -51.07 16.91
N HIS A 6 36.03 -50.79 17.23
CA HIS A 6 36.48 -49.43 17.56
C HIS A 6 36.44 -48.51 16.33
N HIS A 7 36.94 -48.97 15.18
CA HIS A 7 36.82 -48.24 13.92
C HIS A 7 35.38 -48.01 13.48
N PHE A 8 34.50 -48.99 13.67
CA PHE A 8 33.07 -48.85 13.35
C PHE A 8 32.39 -47.79 14.23
N LEU A 9 32.66 -47.78 15.54
CA LEU A 9 32.11 -46.79 16.46
C LEU A 9 32.59 -45.37 16.17
N ILE A 10 33.86 -45.18 15.79
CA ILE A 10 34.40 -43.88 15.38
C ILE A 10 33.69 -43.39 14.11
N ARG A 11 33.55 -44.25 13.10
CA ARG A 11 32.89 -43.91 11.83
C ARG A 11 31.43 -43.54 12.01
N VAL A 12 30.68 -44.28 12.85
CA VAL A 12 29.28 -43.95 13.19
C VAL A 12 29.18 -42.61 13.94
N LYS A 13 30.15 -42.27 14.79
CA LYS A 13 30.17 -40.98 15.50
C LYS A 13 30.48 -39.82 14.56
N GLU A 14 31.40 -40.00 13.61
CA GLU A 14 31.70 -39.03 12.55
C GLU A 14 30.52 -38.83 11.60
N GLU A 15 29.84 -39.91 11.17
CA GLU A 15 28.65 -39.82 10.32
C GLU A 15 27.48 -39.14 11.04
N ARG A 16 27.30 -39.39 12.35
CA ARG A 16 26.32 -38.66 13.17
C ARG A 16 26.66 -37.18 13.28
N GLY A 17 27.95 -36.83 13.44
CA GLY A 17 28.40 -35.43 13.48
C GLY A 17 28.17 -34.71 12.15
N ALA A 18 28.53 -35.34 11.04
CA ALA A 18 28.30 -34.80 9.70
C ALA A 18 26.80 -34.64 9.41
N THR A 19 25.98 -35.62 9.79
CA THR A 19 24.51 -35.56 9.64
C THR A 19 23.90 -34.45 10.51
N MET A 20 24.40 -34.23 11.72
CA MET A 20 23.92 -33.14 12.57
C MET A 20 24.21 -31.77 11.95
N ILE A 21 25.41 -31.58 11.41
CA ILE A 21 25.81 -30.32 10.76
C ILE A 21 24.95 -30.07 9.50
N THR A 22 24.72 -31.09 8.68
CA THR A 22 23.89 -30.94 7.47
C THR A 22 22.43 -30.69 7.80
N VAL A 23 21.87 -31.32 8.84
CA VAL A 23 20.50 -31.03 9.31
C VAL A 23 20.39 -29.60 9.84
N LEU A 24 21.35 -29.13 10.63
CA LEU A 24 21.37 -27.74 11.12
C LEU A 24 21.47 -26.74 9.96
N PHE A 25 22.33 -27.02 8.99
CA PHE A 25 22.44 -26.21 7.78
C PHE A 25 21.13 -26.17 6.99
N PHE A 26 20.49 -27.33 6.80
CA PHE A 26 19.20 -27.41 6.12
C PHE A 26 18.10 -26.61 6.85
N LEU A 27 18.00 -26.73 8.17
CA LEU A 27 17.04 -25.98 8.97
C LEU A 27 17.30 -24.47 8.90
N PHE A 28 18.57 -24.05 8.89
CA PHE A 28 18.95 -22.65 8.72
C PHE A 28 18.54 -22.11 7.35
N CYS A 29 18.78 -22.87 6.28
CA CYS A 29 18.33 -22.51 4.93
C CYS A 29 16.80 -22.43 4.84
N LEU A 30 16.10 -23.40 5.44
CA LEU A 30 14.63 -23.41 5.46
C LEU A 30 14.07 -22.22 6.23
N GLY A 31 14.61 -21.91 7.42
CA GLY A 31 14.20 -20.75 8.22
C GLY A 31 14.44 -19.44 7.49
N SER A 32 15.58 -19.31 6.81
CA SER A 32 15.93 -18.14 6.02
C SER A 32 14.98 -17.97 4.82
N LEU A 33 14.65 -19.06 4.11
CA LEU A 33 13.68 -19.04 3.01
C LEU A 33 12.29 -18.61 3.50
N LEU A 34 11.81 -19.17 4.62
CA LEU A 34 10.54 -18.81 5.21
C LEU A 34 10.50 -17.34 5.64
N SER A 35 11.59 -16.81 6.20
CA SER A 35 11.67 -15.39 6.56
C SER A 35 11.54 -14.48 5.34
N ILE A 36 12.15 -14.82 4.21
CA ILE A 36 12.05 -14.04 2.97
C ILE A 36 10.62 -14.08 2.44
N LEU A 37 9.98 -15.25 2.45
CA LEU A 37 8.59 -15.39 2.01
C LEU A 37 7.63 -14.56 2.86
N LEU A 38 7.77 -14.61 4.19
CA LEU A 38 6.97 -13.80 5.10
C LEU A 38 7.18 -12.29 4.89
N PHE A 39 8.42 -11.88 4.64
CA PHE A 39 8.73 -10.48 4.33
C PHE A 39 8.05 -10.01 3.03
N LEU A 40 8.09 -10.83 1.98
CA LEU A 40 7.42 -10.54 0.70
C LEU A 40 5.90 -10.42 0.89
N GLU A 41 5.30 -11.37 1.62
CA GLU A 41 3.86 -11.37 1.89
C GLU A 41 3.42 -10.13 2.68
N GLN A 42 4.16 -9.76 3.73
CA GLN A 42 3.86 -8.55 4.51
C GLN A 42 3.97 -7.27 3.67
N THR A 43 4.97 -7.21 2.80
CA THR A 43 5.19 -6.08 1.90
C THR A 43 4.05 -5.96 0.88
N ASP A 44 3.67 -7.07 0.25
CA ASP A 44 2.60 -7.07 -0.76
C ASP A 44 1.23 -6.81 -0.13
N TYR A 45 0.98 -7.33 1.07
CA TYR A 45 -0.21 -7.02 1.84
C TYR A 45 -0.32 -5.51 2.16
N LEU A 46 0.80 -4.87 2.53
CA LEU A 46 0.82 -3.43 2.78
C LEU A 46 0.56 -2.63 1.50
N LYS A 47 1.20 -2.99 0.38
CA LYS A 47 0.94 -2.38 -0.93
C LYS A 47 -0.53 -2.50 -1.33
N MET A 48 -1.13 -3.67 -1.15
CA MET A 48 -2.53 -3.92 -1.45
C MET A 48 -3.43 -3.00 -0.61
N LYS A 49 -3.22 -2.93 0.71
CA LYS A 49 -3.97 -2.02 1.59
C LYS A 49 -3.83 -0.56 1.19
N MET A 50 -2.62 -0.11 0.86
CA MET A 50 -2.37 1.24 0.36
C MET A 50 -3.16 1.51 -0.92
N GLN A 51 -3.11 0.59 -1.88
CA GLN A 51 -3.82 0.72 -3.14
C GLN A 51 -5.34 0.77 -2.93
N HIS A 52 -5.90 -0.14 -2.13
CA HIS A 52 -7.33 -0.14 -1.82
C HIS A 52 -7.78 1.16 -1.15
N THR A 53 -6.99 1.65 -0.18
CA THR A 53 -7.30 2.91 0.51
C THR A 53 -7.23 4.09 -0.45
N ALA A 54 -6.19 4.16 -1.27
CA ALA A 54 -6.02 5.23 -2.23
C ALA A 54 -7.16 5.23 -3.28
N ASP A 55 -7.53 4.06 -3.80
CA ASP A 55 -8.60 3.92 -4.79
C ASP A 55 -9.98 4.23 -4.20
N LEU A 56 -10.23 3.83 -2.95
CA LEU A 56 -11.47 4.16 -2.24
C LEU A 56 -11.61 5.68 -2.10
N ILE A 57 -10.55 6.35 -1.63
CA ILE A 57 -10.53 7.79 -1.45
C ILE A 57 -10.70 8.48 -2.80
N THR A 58 -9.91 8.14 -3.83
CA THR A 58 -9.96 8.85 -5.11
C THR A 58 -11.30 8.69 -5.82
N LYS A 59 -11.85 7.47 -5.84
CA LYS A 59 -13.16 7.19 -6.47
C LYS A 59 -14.31 7.82 -5.69
N GLY A 60 -14.32 7.70 -4.36
CA GLY A 60 -15.36 8.28 -3.52
C GLY A 60 -15.36 9.82 -3.58
N SER A 61 -14.19 10.43 -3.51
CA SER A 61 -14.01 11.88 -3.62
C SER A 61 -14.45 12.41 -4.98
N ARG A 62 -14.08 11.72 -6.06
CA ARG A 62 -14.56 12.07 -7.41
C ARG A 62 -16.07 11.93 -7.51
N ALA A 63 -16.65 10.84 -7.00
CA ALA A 63 -18.09 10.61 -7.06
C ALA A 63 -18.88 11.71 -6.32
N ALA A 64 -18.38 12.18 -5.17
CA ALA A 64 -19.05 13.21 -4.39
C ALA A 64 -18.95 14.61 -5.01
N GLY A 65 -17.78 14.98 -5.53
CA GLY A 65 -17.49 16.36 -5.98
C GLY A 65 -17.55 16.59 -7.50
N LYS A 66 -17.88 15.56 -8.29
CA LYS A 66 -17.97 15.67 -9.76
C LYS A 66 -19.33 16.24 -10.14
N TRP A 67 -19.28 17.29 -10.96
CA TRP A 67 -20.43 17.86 -11.63
C TRP A 67 -20.30 17.68 -13.13
N GLU A 68 -21.36 17.20 -13.77
CA GLU A 68 -21.44 17.06 -15.22
C GLU A 68 -22.53 18.02 -15.71
N TYR A 69 -22.16 18.91 -16.63
CA TYR A 69 -23.08 19.91 -17.17
C TYR A 69 -22.96 19.97 -18.69
N VAL A 70 -24.01 20.48 -19.33
CA VAL A 70 -24.01 20.72 -20.77
C VAL A 70 -23.65 22.19 -20.98
N ASP A 71 -22.62 22.45 -21.78
CA ASP A 71 -22.24 23.82 -22.12
C ASP A 71 -23.19 24.44 -23.14
N SER A 72 -22.99 25.73 -23.43
CA SER A 72 -23.81 26.48 -24.38
C SER A 72 -23.72 25.95 -25.83
N ASN A 73 -22.73 25.11 -26.14
CA ASN A 73 -22.55 24.47 -27.44
C ASN A 73 -23.21 23.08 -27.52
N GLY A 74 -23.77 22.60 -26.42
CA GLY A 74 -24.37 21.27 -26.32
C GLY A 74 -23.37 20.17 -25.94
N ASP A 75 -22.10 20.51 -25.66
CA ASP A 75 -21.09 19.55 -25.29
C ASP A 75 -21.14 19.25 -23.79
N LYS A 76 -20.96 17.97 -23.46
CA LYS A 76 -20.93 17.51 -22.07
C LYS A 76 -19.57 17.84 -21.45
N GLN A 77 -19.58 18.74 -20.49
CA GLN A 77 -18.40 19.10 -19.71
C GLN A 77 -18.42 18.40 -18.35
N ILE A 78 -17.23 18.10 -17.83
CA ILE A 78 -17.04 17.50 -16.51
C ILE A 78 -16.16 18.44 -15.70
N ARG A 79 -16.56 18.71 -14.46
CA ARG A 79 -15.75 19.47 -13.52
C ARG A 79 -15.78 18.83 -12.14
N LEU A 80 -14.66 18.89 -11.43
CA LEU A 80 -14.57 18.51 -10.03
C LEU A 80 -14.45 19.75 -9.16
N PHE A 81 -15.29 19.84 -8.14
CA PHE A 81 -15.19 20.86 -7.12
C PHE A 81 -14.59 20.27 -5.86
N ALA A 82 -13.63 20.96 -5.26
CA ALA A 82 -12.96 20.41 -4.08
C ALA A 82 -13.69 20.72 -2.77
N THR A 83 -14.39 21.85 -2.68
CA THR A 83 -15.17 22.25 -1.51
C THR A 83 -16.60 22.51 -1.91
N THR A 84 -17.53 22.29 -0.98
CA THR A 84 -18.96 22.54 -1.22
C THR A 84 -19.20 24.03 -1.51
N GLU A 85 -18.51 24.92 -0.78
CA GLU A 85 -18.56 26.37 -1.02
C GLU A 85 -18.08 26.78 -2.43
N GLU A 86 -17.17 26.02 -3.06
CA GLU A 86 -16.75 26.30 -4.45
C GLU A 86 -17.86 25.93 -5.44
N ALA A 87 -18.59 24.86 -5.17
CA ALA A 87 -19.71 24.40 -5.99
C ALA A 87 -20.93 25.32 -5.85
N ASP A 88 -21.26 25.74 -4.63
CA ASP A 88 -22.38 26.67 -4.37
C ASP A 88 -22.20 28.00 -5.12
N ARG A 89 -20.97 28.53 -5.15
CA ARG A 89 -20.65 29.75 -5.92
C ARG A 89 -20.80 29.59 -7.43
N ARG A 90 -20.88 28.35 -7.92
CA ARG A 90 -21.00 28.00 -9.34
C ARG A 90 -22.36 27.39 -9.67
N ASP A 91 -23.27 27.37 -8.71
CA ASP A 91 -24.59 26.73 -8.82
C ASP A 91 -24.49 25.26 -9.28
N ALA A 92 -23.45 24.57 -8.79
CA ALA A 92 -23.17 23.20 -9.15
C ALA A 92 -23.81 22.23 -8.14
N ASP A 93 -24.65 21.34 -8.64
CA ASP A 93 -25.28 20.28 -7.83
C ASP A 93 -24.29 19.14 -7.59
N ILE A 94 -23.70 19.12 -6.39
CA ILE A 94 -22.79 18.08 -5.93
C ILE A 94 -23.22 17.58 -4.55
N ILE A 95 -22.82 16.36 -4.20
CA ILE A 95 -23.10 15.81 -2.87
C ILE A 95 -22.25 16.52 -1.81
N ARG A 96 -20.95 16.69 -2.11
CA ARG A 96 -19.95 17.30 -1.23
C ARG A 96 -18.69 17.61 -2.02
N GLY A 97 -17.94 18.63 -1.62
CA GLY A 97 -16.62 18.91 -2.16
C GLY A 97 -15.70 17.67 -2.13
N ALA A 98 -15.00 17.40 -3.23
CA ALA A 98 -14.14 16.23 -3.36
C ALA A 98 -13.04 16.16 -2.28
N ARG A 99 -12.50 17.31 -1.84
CA ARG A 99 -11.50 17.34 -0.77
C ARG A 99 -12.12 17.03 0.59
N GLU A 100 -13.29 17.58 0.87
CA GLU A 100 -14.02 17.33 2.12
C GLU A 100 -14.38 15.84 2.23
N GLU A 101 -14.85 15.23 1.14
CA GLU A 101 -15.12 13.79 1.10
C GLU A 101 -13.85 12.96 1.27
N ALA A 102 -12.75 13.36 0.62
CA ALA A 102 -11.47 12.67 0.76
C ALA A 102 -10.95 12.66 2.20
N GLU A 103 -11.09 13.77 2.92
CA GLU A 103 -10.69 13.90 4.32
C GLU A 103 -11.53 12.99 5.22
N ILE A 104 -12.83 12.84 4.93
CA ILE A 104 -13.72 11.92 5.65
C ILE A 104 -13.34 10.47 5.37
N LEU A 105 -13.19 10.09 4.10
CA LEU A 105 -12.80 8.74 3.69
C LEU A 105 -11.42 8.37 4.24
N TRP A 106 -10.49 9.33 4.26
CA TRP A 106 -9.19 9.17 4.90
C TRP A 106 -9.36 8.87 6.38
N ARG A 107 -10.08 9.72 7.14
CA ARG A 107 -10.29 9.53 8.58
C ARG A 107 -10.90 8.17 8.91
N LEU A 108 -11.84 7.68 8.10
CA LEU A 108 -12.48 6.38 8.29
C LEU A 108 -11.57 5.19 7.99
N ASN A 109 -10.57 5.35 7.12
CA ASN A 109 -9.68 4.26 6.68
C ASN A 109 -8.25 4.37 7.22
N ARG A 110 -7.92 5.47 7.89
CA ARG A 110 -6.60 5.75 8.44
C ARG A 110 -6.09 4.64 9.35
N SER A 111 -6.95 4.11 10.22
CA SER A 111 -6.63 3.01 11.13
C SER A 111 -6.21 1.72 10.40
N ASN A 112 -6.71 1.47 9.19
CA ASN A 112 -6.37 0.27 8.41
C ASN A 112 -4.92 0.28 7.92
N LEU A 113 -4.33 1.47 7.76
CA LEU A 113 -2.95 1.66 7.36
C LEU A 113 -2.07 1.89 8.59
N GLU A 114 -2.43 2.80 9.50
CA GLU A 114 -1.65 3.13 10.70
C GLU A 114 -1.54 1.96 11.68
N GLY A 115 -2.56 1.09 11.80
CA GLY A 115 -2.44 -0.12 12.62
C GLY A 115 -1.38 -1.11 12.11
N THR A 116 -0.84 -0.88 10.91
CA THR A 116 0.18 -1.72 10.28
C THR A 116 1.42 -0.97 9.83
N SER A 117 1.57 0.32 10.13
CA SER A 117 2.69 1.15 9.68
C SER A 117 3.12 2.17 10.73
N ASP A 118 4.37 2.59 10.66
CA ASP A 118 4.97 3.51 11.64
C ASP A 118 4.65 4.97 11.28
N GLU A 119 4.59 5.29 9.99
CA GLU A 119 4.17 6.59 9.50
C GLU A 119 3.30 6.46 8.25
N VAL A 120 2.22 7.24 8.19
CA VAL A 120 1.39 7.38 6.99
C VAL A 120 1.17 8.86 6.69
N SER A 121 1.47 9.27 5.47
CA SER A 121 1.14 10.60 4.96
C SER A 121 0.30 10.52 3.70
N VAL A 122 -0.70 11.39 3.63
CA VAL A 122 -1.62 11.49 2.49
C VAL A 122 -1.65 12.92 1.99
N THR A 123 -1.34 13.09 0.71
CA THR A 123 -1.32 14.39 0.04
C THR A 123 -2.45 14.45 -0.98
N HIS A 124 -3.46 15.28 -0.66
CA HIS A 124 -4.58 15.60 -1.53
C HIS A 124 -4.22 16.78 -2.44
N GLN A 125 -4.01 16.55 -3.74
CA GLN A 125 -3.47 17.57 -4.66
C GLN A 125 -4.51 18.61 -5.14
N LYS A 126 -5.14 19.36 -4.23
CA LYS A 126 -5.76 20.65 -4.59
C LYS A 126 -4.71 21.75 -4.40
N GLY A 127 -4.26 22.39 -5.48
CA GLY A 127 -3.29 23.50 -5.45
C GLY A 127 -2.04 23.24 -6.29
N GLU A 128 -1.50 22.02 -6.28
CA GLU A 128 -0.34 21.66 -7.12
C GLU A 128 -0.74 21.44 -8.59
N ARG A 129 -1.96 20.92 -8.84
CA ARG A 129 -2.47 20.62 -10.18
C ARG A 129 -3.95 21.02 -10.36
N PRO A 130 -4.27 22.33 -10.39
CA PRO A 130 -5.66 22.79 -10.53
C PRO A 130 -6.36 22.29 -11.81
N TYR A 131 -5.59 22.08 -12.89
CA TYR A 131 -6.12 21.60 -14.18
C TYR A 131 -6.76 20.21 -14.10
N LEU A 132 -6.32 19.35 -13.16
CA LEU A 132 -6.92 18.02 -12.98
C LEU A 132 -8.37 18.13 -12.54
N TYR A 133 -8.69 19.08 -11.67
CA TYR A 133 -10.07 19.33 -11.21
C TYR A 133 -10.95 19.83 -12.36
N LEU A 134 -10.40 20.62 -13.28
CA LEU A 134 -11.12 21.04 -14.49
C LEU A 134 -11.45 19.87 -15.43
N GLN A 135 -10.70 18.77 -15.36
CA GLN A 135 -10.95 17.54 -16.12
C GLN A 135 -11.77 16.50 -15.32
N GLY A 136 -12.27 16.89 -14.13
CA GLY A 136 -12.98 16.00 -13.23
C GLY A 136 -12.05 15.06 -12.42
N ILE A 137 -10.73 15.14 -12.60
CA ILE A 137 -9.76 14.17 -12.10
C ILE A 137 -9.41 14.46 -10.64
N TYR A 138 -9.53 13.44 -9.79
CA TYR A 138 -9.02 13.47 -8.42
C TYR A 138 -7.72 12.69 -8.31
N HIS A 139 -6.70 13.28 -7.69
CA HIS A 139 -5.37 12.72 -7.54
C HIS A 139 -4.94 12.70 -6.07
N LEU A 140 -4.38 11.56 -5.66
CA LEU A 140 -3.96 11.30 -4.29
C LEU A 140 -2.58 10.64 -4.28
N GLU A 141 -1.72 11.10 -3.38
CA GLU A 141 -0.48 10.40 -3.02
C GLU A 141 -0.61 9.87 -1.59
N VAL A 142 -0.26 8.60 -1.39
CA VAL A 142 -0.21 7.92 -0.10
C VAL A 142 1.19 7.39 0.10
N LYS A 143 1.88 7.84 1.14
CA LYS A 143 3.19 7.34 1.56
C LYS A 143 3.04 6.60 2.87
N VAL A 144 3.67 5.44 2.94
CA VAL A 144 3.70 4.60 4.14
C VAL A 144 5.14 4.22 4.44
N GLU A 145 5.52 4.36 5.70
CA GLU A 145 6.82 3.95 6.22
C GLU A 145 6.60 2.88 7.30
N LYS A 146 7.39 1.81 7.25
CA LYS A 146 7.24 0.67 8.16
C LYS A 146 8.56 -0.07 8.37
N ASN A 147 8.86 -0.39 9.62
CA ASN A 147 9.86 -1.38 9.99
C ASN A 147 9.25 -2.78 9.96
N ILE A 148 9.79 -3.66 9.12
CA ILE A 148 9.35 -5.05 8.99
C ILE A 148 10.38 -5.95 9.65
N PRO A 149 10.00 -6.73 10.68
CA PRO A 149 10.93 -7.66 11.30
C PRO A 149 11.25 -8.81 10.34
N VAL A 150 12.54 -9.11 10.20
CA VAL A 150 13.08 -10.28 9.51
C VAL A 150 13.89 -11.12 10.48
N PHE A 151 14.28 -12.33 10.08
CA PHE A 151 14.85 -13.35 10.97
C PHE A 151 16.05 -12.90 11.83
N TRP A 152 16.79 -11.85 11.43
CA TRP A 152 17.97 -11.35 12.14
C TRP A 152 18.01 -9.83 12.33
N ASP A 153 17.02 -9.07 11.84
CA ASP A 153 17.06 -7.60 11.83
C ASP A 153 15.66 -7.02 11.59
N GLU A 154 15.55 -5.69 11.52
CA GLU A 154 14.38 -4.97 11.04
C GLU A 154 14.72 -4.24 9.73
N LEU A 155 13.88 -4.42 8.72
CA LEU A 155 14.01 -3.72 7.45
C LEU A 155 13.06 -2.52 7.41
N PHE A 156 13.63 -1.33 7.30
CA PHE A 156 12.85 -0.12 7.04
C PHE A 156 12.40 -0.10 5.58
N VAL A 157 11.08 -0.08 5.36
CA VAL A 157 10.46 -0.04 4.05
C VAL A 157 9.65 1.24 3.90
N LYS A 158 9.98 2.01 2.86
CA LYS A 158 9.22 3.18 2.43
C LYS A 158 8.48 2.88 1.13
N MET A 159 7.16 2.99 1.17
CA MET A 159 6.29 2.76 0.03
C MET A 159 5.60 4.06 -0.34
N ASN A 160 5.53 4.34 -1.64
CA ASN A 160 4.76 5.46 -2.19
C ASN A 160 3.76 4.93 -3.20
N ARG A 161 2.51 5.35 -3.09
CA ARG A 161 1.46 5.04 -4.05
C ARG A 161 0.74 6.30 -4.48
N VAL A 162 0.68 6.49 -5.79
CA VAL A 162 -0.16 7.49 -6.43
C VAL A 162 -1.40 6.79 -6.99
N SER A 163 -2.58 7.35 -6.73
CA SER A 163 -3.84 6.93 -7.35
C SER A 163 -4.53 8.13 -7.96
N GLN A 164 -5.15 7.90 -9.13
CA GLN A 164 -5.88 8.89 -9.89
C GLN A 164 -7.23 8.30 -10.29
N SER A 165 -8.29 9.08 -10.13
CA SER A 165 -9.61 8.74 -10.64
C SER A 165 -10.04 9.75 -11.69
N GLY A 166 -10.11 9.32 -12.96
CA GLY A 166 -10.57 10.13 -14.09
C GLY A 166 -10.06 9.67 -15.45
N VAL A 167 -10.63 10.24 -16.51
CA VAL A 167 -10.71 9.61 -17.84
C VAL A 167 -9.34 9.51 -18.51
N TYR A 168 -8.98 8.27 -18.86
CA TYR A 168 -8.23 7.94 -20.06
C TYR A 168 -9.23 8.01 -21.23
N GLU A 169 -9.01 8.92 -22.16
CA GLU A 169 -9.48 8.73 -23.55
C GLU A 169 -8.44 7.88 -24.29
#